data_AF-A0A3D4JST0-F1
#
_entry.id   AF-A0A3D4JST0-F1
#
_cell.length_a   1.000
_cell.length_b   1.000
_cell.length_c   1.000
_cell.angle_alpha   90.00
_cell.angle_beta   90.00
_cell.angle_gamma   90.00
#
_symmetry.space_group_name_H-M   'P 1'
#
loop_
_entity.id
_entity.type
_entity.pdbx_description
1 polymer ?
#
loop_
_entity_poly.entity_id
_entity_poly.type
_entity_poly.pdbx_seq_one_letter_code
_entity_poly.pdbx_strand_id
1 'polypeptide(L)'
;PKANSIFLDGKMTYSFVPWRTDCGSYRLYNPASGNFPDGLSSSDLSRSNWCPGTVTNPNFIQLGDLKAGKHTIQVKIPQGATEGTSFSSWNVSGVLLGSQ
;
A
#
# COMPACT_ATOMS: atom_id res chain seq x y z
N PRO A 1 7.85 -6.10 -3.21
CA PRO A 1 6.42 -6.39 -2.91
C PRO A 1 6.25 -7.09 -1.54
N LYS A 2 5.27 -6.66 -0.72
CA LYS A 2 4.98 -7.26 0.59
C LYS A 2 3.47 -7.41 0.76
N ALA A 3 3.01 -8.57 1.22
CA ALA A 3 1.59 -8.81 1.47
C ALA A 3 1.11 -8.00 2.68
N ASN A 4 -0.02 -7.32 2.52
CA ASN A 4 -0.75 -6.64 3.58
C ASN A 4 -1.93 -7.52 3.96
N SER A 5 -1.92 -8.06 5.18
CA SER A 5 -2.96 -8.97 5.66
C SER A 5 -3.81 -8.29 6.73
N ILE A 6 -5.13 -8.29 6.53
CA ILE A 6 -6.12 -7.66 7.39
C ILE A 6 -6.94 -8.75 8.07
N PHE A 7 -7.09 -8.61 9.38
CA PHE A 7 -7.78 -9.55 10.26
C PHE A 7 -8.95 -8.86 10.95
N LEU A 8 -10.07 -9.57 11.04
CA LEU A 8 -11.24 -9.23 11.84
C LEU A 8 -11.40 -10.32 12.89
N ASP A 9 -11.41 -9.95 14.18
CA ASP A 9 -11.55 -10.87 15.31
C ASP A 9 -10.56 -12.04 15.27
N GLY A 10 -9.32 -11.74 14.90
CA GLY A 10 -8.23 -12.71 14.79
C GLY A 10 -8.28 -13.60 13.54
N LYS A 11 -9.35 -13.56 12.73
CA LYS A 11 -9.45 -14.29 11.46
C LYS A 11 -9.01 -13.40 10.30
N MET A 12 -8.13 -13.91 9.44
CA MET A 12 -7.75 -13.19 8.21
C MET A 12 -8.97 -13.07 7.30
N THR A 13 -9.32 -11.83 6.95
CA THR A 13 -10.49 -11.53 6.09
C THR A 13 -10.08 -11.03 4.72
N TYR A 14 -8.90 -10.41 4.61
CA TYR A 14 -8.39 -9.89 3.34
C TYR A 14 -6.86 -9.93 3.31
N SER A 15 -6.29 -10.19 2.14
CA SER A 15 -4.85 -10.06 1.92
C SER A 15 -4.59 -9.63 0.48
N PHE A 16 -3.69 -8.68 0.30
CA PHE A 16 -3.32 -8.20 -1.02
C PHE A 16 -1.87 -7.71 -1.03
N VAL A 17 -1.29 -7.60 -2.23
CA VAL A 17 0.02 -7.00 -2.42
C VAL A 17 -0.18 -5.62 -3.06
N PRO A 18 -0.13 -4.52 -2.29
CA PRO A 18 -0.21 -3.17 -2.85
C PRO A 18 0.97 -2.94 -3.81
N TRP A 19 0.70 -2.89 -5.11
CA TRP A 19 1.75 -2.79 -6.13
C TRP A 19 1.27 -2.04 -7.37
N ARG A 20 2.13 -1.18 -7.92
CA ARG A 20 1.91 -0.42 -9.15
C ARG A 20 3.04 -0.71 -10.12
N THR A 21 2.71 -1.05 -11.36
CA THR A 21 3.66 -1.39 -12.45
C THR A 21 3.58 -0.43 -13.64
N ASP A 22 2.78 0.62 -13.53
CA ASP A 22 2.42 1.56 -14.57
C ASP A 22 3.06 2.94 -14.36
N CYS A 23 4.04 3.06 -13.46
CA CYS A 23 4.60 4.35 -13.05
C CYS A 23 5.29 5.13 -14.19
N GLY A 24 5.87 4.43 -15.18
CA GLY A 24 6.43 5.07 -16.39
C GLY A 24 5.42 5.88 -17.19
N SER A 25 4.12 5.60 -17.06
CA SER A 25 3.04 6.36 -17.72
C SER A 25 2.96 7.81 -17.25
N TYR A 26 3.57 8.14 -16.10
CA TYR A 26 3.54 9.47 -15.49
C TYR A 26 4.87 10.24 -15.64
N ARG A 27 5.76 9.80 -16.55
CA ARG A 27 7.11 10.37 -16.72
C ARG A 27 7.12 11.88 -16.95
N LEU A 28 6.16 12.40 -17.72
CA LEU A 28 6.09 13.82 -18.08
C LEU A 28 5.73 14.74 -16.89
N TYR A 29 5.18 14.19 -15.81
CA TYR A 29 4.91 14.94 -14.57
C TYR A 29 6.13 15.04 -13.64
N ASN A 30 7.25 14.39 -13.99
CA ASN A 30 8.42 14.25 -13.13
C ASN A 30 9.69 14.81 -13.79
N PRO A 31 9.76 16.14 -14.07
CA PRO A 31 10.88 16.73 -14.82
C PRO A 31 12.23 16.60 -14.10
N ALA A 32 12.24 16.61 -12.77
CA ALA A 32 13.44 16.50 -11.94
C ALA A 32 13.76 15.06 -11.50
N SER A 33 13.11 14.04 -12.07
CA SER A 33 13.40 12.65 -11.70
C SER A 33 14.81 12.25 -12.14
N GLY A 34 15.56 11.60 -11.25
CA GLY A 34 16.89 11.10 -11.54
C GLY A 34 16.84 10.01 -12.63
N ASN A 35 17.79 10.05 -13.56
CA ASN A 35 17.89 9.08 -14.65
C ASN A 35 19.15 8.22 -14.44
N PHE A 36 19.02 6.93 -14.71
CA PHE A 36 20.06 5.94 -14.46
C PHE A 36 20.69 5.45 -15.78
N PRO A 37 21.88 4.82 -15.73
CA PRO A 37 22.57 4.33 -16.94
C PRO A 37 21.84 3.22 -17.70
N ASP A 38 20.88 2.53 -17.07
CA ASP A 38 20.04 1.52 -17.72
C ASP A 38 18.90 2.11 -18.57
N GLY A 39 18.82 3.44 -18.65
CA GLY A 39 17.81 4.18 -19.40
C GLY A 39 16.51 4.41 -18.62
N LEU A 40 16.38 3.93 -17.38
CA LEU A 40 15.21 4.16 -16.54
C LEU A 40 15.33 5.48 -15.77
N SER A 41 14.19 6.13 -15.55
CA SER A 41 14.05 7.19 -14.58
C SER A 41 13.52 6.66 -13.26
N SER A 42 13.89 7.29 -12.14
CA SER A 42 13.38 6.92 -10.81
C SER A 42 11.85 6.92 -10.77
N SER A 43 11.19 7.86 -11.45
CA SER A 43 9.72 7.93 -11.50
C SER A 43 9.07 6.72 -12.17
N ASP A 44 9.81 5.97 -12.98
CA ASP A 44 9.27 4.91 -13.82
C ASP A 44 9.17 3.58 -13.08
N LEU A 45 9.95 3.44 -12.01
CA LEU A 45 10.07 2.21 -11.24
C LEU A 45 8.75 1.80 -10.56
N SER A 46 8.45 0.51 -10.63
CA SER A 46 7.32 -0.09 -9.93
C SER A 46 7.46 0.05 -8.42
N ARG A 47 6.33 0.22 -7.72
CA ARG A 47 6.31 0.67 -6.31
C ARG A 47 5.17 0.05 -5.51
N SER A 48 5.31 0.10 -4.19
CA SER A 48 4.30 -0.38 -3.23
C SER A 48 3.06 0.53 -3.16
N ASN A 49 2.13 0.38 -4.11
CA ASN A 49 0.85 1.08 -4.27
C ASN A 49 0.84 2.50 -4.86
N TRP A 50 1.98 3.16 -5.03
CA TRP A 50 2.03 4.57 -5.43
C TRP A 50 2.98 4.79 -6.60
N CYS A 51 2.73 5.84 -7.39
CA CYS A 51 3.69 6.38 -8.35
C CYS A 51 3.88 7.88 -8.09
N PRO A 52 5.08 8.46 -8.30
CA PRO A 52 5.29 9.90 -8.18
C PRO A 52 4.33 10.68 -9.10
N GLY A 53 3.52 11.58 -8.52
CA GLY A 53 2.50 12.36 -9.25
C GLY A 53 1.11 11.72 -9.32
N THR A 54 0.80 10.71 -8.48
CA THR A 54 -0.51 10.03 -8.49
C THR A 54 -1.14 9.94 -7.09
N VAL A 55 -2.47 9.78 -7.06
CA VAL A 55 -3.21 9.42 -5.84
C VAL A 55 -3.11 7.90 -5.62
N THR A 56 -2.99 7.49 -4.36
CA THR A 56 -3.11 6.09 -3.93
C THR A 56 -4.56 5.81 -3.57
N ASN A 57 -5.29 5.08 -4.41
CA ASN A 57 -6.70 4.77 -4.16
C ASN A 57 -6.87 3.85 -2.94
N PRO A 58 -7.92 4.05 -2.12
CA PRO A 58 -8.24 3.15 -1.03
C PRO A 58 -8.72 1.80 -1.55
N ASN A 59 -8.51 0.75 -0.74
CA ASN A 59 -9.15 -0.54 -0.98
C ASN A 59 -10.44 -0.60 -0.15
N PHE A 60 -11.54 -0.96 -0.79
CA PHE A 60 -12.81 -1.22 -0.11
C PHE A 60 -12.88 -2.70 0.25
N ILE A 61 -12.64 -3.01 1.53
CA ILE A 61 -12.62 -4.37 2.05
C ILE A 61 -13.98 -4.69 2.65
N GLN A 62 -14.68 -5.68 2.09
CA GLN A 62 -15.97 -6.12 2.61
C GLN A 62 -15.77 -6.93 3.89
N LEU A 63 -16.32 -6.44 5.01
CA LEU A 63 -16.26 -7.11 6.31
C LEU A 63 -17.53 -7.92 6.61
N GLY A 64 -18.60 -7.72 5.83
CA GLY A 64 -19.92 -8.31 6.07
C GLY A 64 -20.65 -7.66 7.26
N ASP A 65 -21.67 -8.35 7.77
CA ASP A 65 -22.44 -7.88 8.91
C ASP A 65 -21.66 -8.07 10.21
N LEU A 66 -21.53 -6.99 10.98
CA LEU A 66 -20.91 -7.01 12.30
C LEU A 66 -21.99 -7.03 13.37
N LYS A 67 -21.86 -7.93 14.35
CA LYS A 67 -22.77 -7.97 15.49
C LYS A 67 -22.53 -6.74 16.39
N ALA A 68 -23.55 -6.31 17.09
CA ALA A 68 -23.36 -5.31 18.14
C ALA A 68 -22.40 -5.87 19.22
N GLY A 69 -21.37 -5.10 19.57
CA GLY A 69 -20.39 -5.51 20.56
C GLY A 69 -18.97 -5.06 20.23
N LYS A 70 -18.00 -5.65 20.92
CA LYS A 70 -16.57 -5.38 20.72
C LYS A 70 -16.03 -6.25 19.58
N HIS A 71 -15.34 -5.60 18.67
CA HIS A 71 -14.62 -6.24 17.57
C HIS A 71 -13.16 -5.75 17.54
N THR A 72 -12.29 -6.51 16.89
CA THR A 72 -10.88 -6.14 16.70
C THR A 72 -10.51 -6.18 15.23
N ILE A 73 -9.84 -5.11 14.77
CA ILE A 73 -9.21 -5.04 13.45
C ILE A 73 -7.70 -5.03 13.65
N GLN A 74 -7.00 -5.85 12.86
CA GLN A 74 -5.53 -5.89 12.88
C GLN A 74 -4.98 -5.91 11.46
N VAL A 75 -3.92 -5.14 11.23
CA VAL A 75 -3.14 -5.15 9.99
C VAL A 75 -1.77 -5.76 10.28
N LYS A 76 -1.34 -6.72 9.46
CA LYS A 76 0.00 -7.30 9.52
C LYS A 76 0.72 -7.14 8.18
N ILE A 77 1.92 -6.60 8.23
CA ILE A 77 2.79 -6.41 7.06
C ILE A 77 4.20 -6.89 7.43
N PRO A 78 4.83 -7.77 6.64
CA PRO A 78 6.21 -8.19 6.89
C PRO A 78 7.19 -7.08 6.49
N GLN A 79 7.41 -6.15 7.42
CA GLN A 79 8.29 -4.99 7.24
C GLN A 79 9.72 -5.41 6.89
N GLY A 80 10.36 -4.65 6.00
CA GLY A 80 11.78 -4.86 5.67
C GLY A 80 12.68 -4.52 6.84
N ALA A 81 13.83 -5.19 6.92
CA ALA A 81 14.89 -4.83 7.86
C ALA A 81 15.47 -3.44 7.51
N THR A 82 16.12 -2.82 8.48
CA THR A 82 16.90 -1.59 8.28
C THR A 82 18.22 -1.89 7.59
N GLU A 83 18.74 -0.93 6.84
CA GLU A 83 20.03 -1.03 6.16
C GLU A 83 20.82 0.27 6.34
N GLY A 84 21.86 0.24 7.18
CA GLY A 84 22.62 1.43 7.57
C GLY A 84 21.71 2.50 8.18
N THR A 85 21.67 3.68 7.56
CA THR A 85 20.79 4.79 7.94
C THR A 85 19.40 4.74 7.30
N SER A 86 19.13 3.75 6.45
CA SER A 86 17.85 3.58 5.74
C SER A 86 16.89 2.67 6.50
N PHE A 87 15.60 2.99 6.46
CA PHE A 87 14.55 2.21 7.09
C PHE A 87 13.33 2.01 6.17
N SER A 88 12.64 0.89 6.38
CA SER A 88 11.32 0.64 5.79
C SER A 88 10.23 1.15 6.72
N SER A 89 9.17 1.73 6.16
CA SER A 89 7.95 2.10 6.89
C SER A 89 6.71 1.89 6.02
N TRP A 90 5.54 1.79 6.66
CA TRP A 90 4.25 1.64 6.00
C TRP A 90 3.27 2.68 6.52
N ASN A 91 2.85 3.60 5.65
CA ASN A 91 1.79 4.56 5.94
C ASN A 91 0.44 3.89 5.67
N VAL A 92 -0.31 3.58 6.73
CA VAL A 92 -1.59 2.87 6.67
C VAL A 92 -2.64 3.66 7.44
N SER A 93 -3.80 3.85 6.83
CA SER A 93 -5.01 4.34 7.49
C SER A 93 -6.17 3.39 7.20
N GLY A 94 -7.18 3.39 8.08
CA GLY A 94 -8.37 2.57 7.92
C GLY A 94 -9.57 3.29 8.50
N VAL A 95 -10.71 3.19 7.82
CA VAL A 95 -11.99 3.74 8.24
C VAL A 95 -13.04 2.64 8.11
N LEU A 96 -13.81 2.42 9.17
CA LEU A 96 -14.95 1.51 9.12
C LEU A 96 -16.16 2.25 8.51
N LEU A 97 -16.77 1.65 7.49
CA LEU A 97 -17.98 2.14 6.84
C LEU A 97 -19.10 1.13 7.09
N GLY A 98 -20.34 1.61 7.18
CA GLY A 98 -21.53 0.77 7.32
C GLY A 98 -22.81 1.59 7.25
N SER A 99 -23.92 0.92 6.96
CA SER A 99 -25.27 1.44 7.08
C SER A 99 -26.03 0.62 8.13
N GLN A 100 -26.86 1.27 8.93
CA GLN A 100 -27.79 0.61 9.85
C GLN A 100 -29.05 0.14 9.12
#